data_AF-A0A966F3R8-F1
#
_entry.id   AF-A0A966F3R8-F1
#
_cell.length_a   1.000
_cell.length_b   1.000
_cell.length_c   1.000
_cell.angle_alpha   90.00
_cell.angle_beta   90.00
_cell.angle_gamma   90.00
#
_symmetry.space_group_name_H-M   'P 1'
#
loop_
_entity.id
_entity.type
_entity.pdbx_description
1 polymer ?
#
loop_
_entity_poly.entity_id
_entity_poly.type
_entity_poly.pdbx_seq_one_letter_code
_entity_poly.pdbx_strand_id
1 'polypeptide(L)'
;MTDLGRTSLGLVACLLAGLVAAGDEVYLKVTAPGLQRLVIAVPQMPIAAGVDSTAAASFTTALRDDLNMTAVLGLLPDDNARLVEIDTRNPVLTRQRWRAVGAQFILAGSLIAAGNQLTVDVKLIDLTSGEVALARRLQAANPLAATMAHTLANELVRVFTGRPGPFLSRIAFISDRTGNKEVWIMRWDGGEPQQLTSHRSI
;
A
#
# COMPACT_ATOMS: atom_id res chain seq x y z
N MET A 1 22.35 -16.11 -87.00
CA MET A 1 23.45 -15.28 -86.47
C MET A 1 23.24 -15.20 -84.96
N THR A 2 23.47 -16.25 -84.17
CA THR A 2 24.75 -16.76 -83.62
C THR A 2 25.60 -15.70 -82.91
N ASP A 3 25.51 -15.65 -81.57
CA ASP A 3 26.62 -15.63 -80.60
C ASP A 3 26.00 -15.60 -79.18
N LEU A 4 26.00 -16.68 -78.39
CA LEU A 4 27.07 -17.27 -77.56
C LEU A 4 27.75 -16.32 -76.54
N GLY A 5 27.45 -16.60 -75.26
CA GLY A 5 28.43 -16.56 -74.18
C GLY A 5 28.54 -15.25 -73.40
N ARG A 6 28.22 -15.31 -72.10
CA ARG A 6 29.20 -15.07 -71.02
C ARG A 6 28.62 -15.36 -69.63
N THR A 7 29.34 -16.24 -68.96
CA THR A 7 29.42 -16.53 -67.52
C THR A 7 29.55 -15.27 -66.65
N SER A 8 28.88 -15.20 -65.49
CA SER A 8 29.52 -15.33 -64.16
C SER A 8 28.69 -14.76 -62.99
N LEU A 9 28.85 -15.45 -61.85
CA LEU A 9 28.82 -14.99 -60.45
C LEU A 9 27.52 -14.49 -59.81
N GLY A 10 27.19 -15.15 -58.70
CA GLY A 10 26.01 -14.89 -57.90
C GLY A 10 26.14 -13.69 -56.97
N LEU A 11 24.98 -13.31 -56.44
CA LEU A 11 24.88 -12.48 -55.25
C LEU A 11 23.75 -13.05 -54.40
N VAL A 12 24.12 -13.74 -53.33
CA VAL A 12 23.22 -14.08 -52.23
C VAL A 12 22.92 -12.78 -51.50
N ALA A 13 21.73 -12.23 -51.69
CA ALA A 13 21.22 -11.14 -50.87
C ALA A 13 20.70 -11.73 -49.56
N CYS A 14 21.52 -11.68 -48.50
CA CYS A 14 21.08 -11.98 -47.15
C CYS A 14 19.97 -11.01 -46.73
N LEU A 15 18.76 -11.53 -46.53
CA LEU A 15 17.70 -10.87 -45.79
C LEU A 15 18.18 -10.62 -44.35
N LEU A 16 18.49 -9.38 -44.02
CA LEU A 16 18.56 -8.93 -42.62
C LEU A 16 17.14 -8.55 -42.19
N ALA A 17 16.38 -9.56 -41.76
CA ALA A 17 15.15 -9.34 -41.01
C ALA A 17 15.55 -8.84 -39.61
N GLY A 18 15.39 -7.53 -39.38
CA GLY A 18 15.54 -6.95 -38.05
C GLY A 18 14.47 -7.51 -37.12
N LEU A 19 14.88 -8.26 -36.10
CA LEU A 19 14.03 -8.56 -34.95
C LEU A 19 13.76 -7.26 -34.20
N VAL A 20 12.60 -6.65 -34.44
CA VAL A 20 12.05 -5.68 -33.50
C VAL A 20 11.55 -6.48 -32.31
N ALA A 21 12.33 -6.49 -31.23
CA ALA A 21 11.86 -6.97 -29.94
C ALA A 21 10.82 -5.95 -29.43
N ALA A 22 9.54 -6.26 -29.64
CA ALA A 22 8.45 -5.55 -28.97
C ALA A 22 8.54 -5.87 -27.48
N GLY A 23 8.94 -4.89 -26.68
CA GLY A 23 8.85 -4.97 -25.22
C GLY A 23 7.39 -5.02 -24.84
N ASP A 24 6.94 -6.13 -24.28
CA ASP A 24 5.59 -6.30 -23.78
C ASP A 24 5.43 -5.40 -22.54
N GLU A 25 4.84 -4.22 -22.74
CA GLU A 25 4.55 -3.27 -21.67
C GLU A 25 3.37 -3.82 -20.88
N VAL A 26 3.66 -4.60 -19.83
CA VAL A 26 2.66 -5.27 -19.00
C VAL A 26 1.84 -4.23 -18.23
N TYR A 27 0.69 -3.85 -18.79
CA TYR A 27 -0.29 -3.01 -18.11
C TYR A 27 -1.10 -3.88 -17.14
N LEU A 28 -0.73 -3.87 -15.87
CA LEU A 28 -1.55 -4.46 -14.80
C LEU A 28 -2.79 -3.57 -14.58
N LYS A 29 -3.83 -3.80 -15.38
CA LYS A 29 -5.15 -3.22 -15.13
C LYS A 29 -5.81 -4.01 -13.98
N VAL A 30 -5.76 -3.45 -12.78
CA VAL A 30 -6.49 -3.99 -11.62
C VAL A 30 -7.99 -3.70 -11.82
N THR A 31 -8.65 -4.54 -12.61
CA THR A 31 -10.12 -4.62 -12.64
C THR A 31 -10.51 -6.00 -12.12
N ALA A 32 -10.65 -6.12 -10.79
CA ALA A 32 -11.28 -7.26 -10.15
C ALA A 32 -12.69 -6.86 -9.65
N PRO A 33 -13.69 -6.80 -10.54
CA PRO A 33 -15.07 -6.61 -10.10
C PRO A 33 -15.52 -7.90 -9.40
N GLY A 34 -15.55 -7.90 -8.05
CA GLY A 34 -16.08 -9.03 -7.28
C GLY A 34 -15.49 -9.25 -5.90
N LEU A 35 -14.35 -8.63 -5.55
CA LEU A 35 -13.83 -8.70 -4.17
C LEU A 35 -14.60 -7.74 -3.27
N GLN A 36 -15.50 -8.28 -2.44
CA GLN A 36 -16.06 -7.52 -1.32
C GLN A 36 -14.98 -7.32 -0.27
N ARG A 37 -14.56 -6.07 -0.09
CA ARG A 37 -13.60 -5.67 0.93
C ARG A 37 -14.22 -5.74 2.32
N LEU A 38 -13.45 -6.18 3.30
CA LEU A 38 -13.86 -6.09 4.70
C LEU A 38 -13.80 -4.62 5.15
N VAL A 39 -14.95 -4.08 5.55
CA VAL A 39 -15.08 -2.66 5.89
C VAL A 39 -14.67 -2.42 7.35
N ILE A 40 -13.62 -1.63 7.54
CA ILE A 40 -13.10 -1.22 8.85
C ILE A 40 -13.40 0.27 9.06
N ALA A 41 -14.03 0.59 10.18
CA ALA A 41 -14.11 1.96 10.68
C ALA A 41 -12.81 2.33 11.40
N VAL A 42 -12.17 3.42 10.99
CA VAL A 42 -11.02 4.00 11.67
C VAL A 42 -11.42 5.40 12.13
N PRO A 43 -12.08 5.53 13.30
CA PRO A 43 -12.45 6.83 13.84
C PRO A 43 -11.21 7.67 14.14
N GLN A 44 -11.40 8.99 14.26
CA GLN A 44 -10.33 9.86 14.71
C GLN A 44 -9.88 9.42 16.10
N MET A 45 -8.60 9.04 16.20
CA MET A 45 -8.01 8.62 17.46
C MET A 45 -7.62 9.86 18.27
N PRO A 46 -8.01 9.97 19.55
CA PRO A 46 -7.60 11.07 20.39
C PRO A 46 -6.08 11.14 20.52
N ILE A 47 -5.56 12.36 20.40
CA ILE A 47 -4.16 12.69 20.66
C ILE A 47 -4.12 13.36 22.04
N ALA A 48 -3.31 12.84 22.97
CA ALA A 48 -3.16 13.45 24.29
C ALA A 48 -2.68 14.92 24.17
N ALA A 49 -3.13 15.81 25.06
CA ALA A 49 -2.79 17.23 25.03
C ALA A 49 -1.29 17.47 25.33
N GLY A 50 -0.67 18.47 24.68
CA GLY A 50 0.74 18.87 24.89
C GLY A 50 1.76 18.26 23.93
N VAL A 51 1.30 17.79 22.77
CA VAL A 51 2.03 16.88 21.87
C VAL A 51 2.32 17.54 20.51
N ASP A 52 3.51 17.33 19.95
CA ASP A 52 3.79 17.58 18.53
C ASP A 52 2.92 16.64 17.69
N SER A 53 1.84 17.20 17.15
CA SER A 53 0.83 16.47 16.38
C SER A 53 1.33 15.96 15.03
N THR A 54 2.52 16.37 14.58
CA THR A 54 3.06 15.99 13.27
C THR A 54 3.28 14.48 13.16
N ALA A 55 3.86 13.86 14.18
CA ALA A 55 4.07 12.41 14.20
C ALA A 55 2.75 11.63 14.24
N ALA A 56 1.78 12.10 15.04
CA ALA A 56 0.46 11.51 15.12
C ALA A 56 -0.32 11.61 13.79
N ALA A 57 -0.22 12.77 13.12
CA ALA A 57 -0.78 12.98 11.78
C ALA A 57 -0.10 12.06 10.75
N SER A 58 1.24 12.01 10.74
CA SER A 58 2.00 11.12 9.85
C SER A 58 1.61 9.66 10.01
N PHE A 59 1.48 9.17 11.26
CA PHE A 59 1.00 7.82 11.53
C PHE A 59 -0.42 7.60 10.99
N THR A 60 -1.34 8.52 11.28
CA THR A 60 -2.76 8.38 10.91
C THR A 60 -2.94 8.39 9.39
N THR A 61 -2.26 9.30 8.69
CA THR A 61 -2.27 9.37 7.23
C THR A 61 -1.70 8.10 6.60
N ALA A 62 -0.49 7.69 7.00
CA ALA A 62 0.14 6.48 6.45
C ALA A 62 -0.71 5.23 6.67
N LEU A 63 -1.32 5.08 7.85
CA LEU A 63 -2.19 3.94 8.15
C LEU A 63 -3.43 3.92 7.26
N ARG A 64 -4.07 5.08 7.04
CA ARG A 64 -5.26 5.17 6.21
C ARG A 64 -4.92 4.93 4.73
N ASP A 65 -3.80 5.45 4.25
CA ASP A 65 -3.33 5.25 2.89
C ASP A 65 -3.05 3.77 2.61
N ASP A 66 -2.33 3.10 3.52
CA ASP A 66 -2.08 1.65 3.43
C ASP A 66 -3.37 0.82 3.38
N LEU A 67 -4.32 1.12 4.28
CA LEU A 67 -5.59 0.41 4.36
C LEU A 67 -6.52 0.67 3.16
N ASN A 68 -6.37 1.82 2.49
CA ASN A 68 -7.12 2.13 1.27
C ASN A 68 -6.57 1.44 0.02
N MET A 69 -5.26 1.18 0.00
CA MET A 69 -4.57 0.59 -1.15
C MET A 69 -4.60 -0.95 -1.15
N THR A 70 -5.05 -1.61 -0.07
CA THR A 70 -5.23 -3.06 -0.04
C THR A 70 -6.52 -3.53 -0.71
N ALA A 71 -6.47 -4.70 -1.34
CA ALA A 71 -7.62 -5.34 -1.98
C ALA A 71 -8.54 -6.09 -1.00
N VAL A 72 -8.08 -6.36 0.23
CA VAL A 72 -8.82 -7.17 1.22
C VAL A 72 -9.60 -6.30 2.20
N LEU A 73 -9.05 -5.14 2.56
CA LEU A 73 -9.65 -4.21 3.52
C LEU A 73 -10.14 -2.96 2.80
N GLY A 74 -11.25 -2.40 3.28
CA GLY A 74 -11.74 -1.09 2.85
C GLY A 74 -12.00 -0.24 4.07
N LEU A 75 -11.71 1.06 3.99
CA LEU A 75 -12.13 1.99 5.01
C LEU A 75 -13.60 2.32 4.86
N LEU A 76 -14.30 2.44 5.99
CA LEU A 76 -15.62 3.05 6.01
C LEU A 76 -15.50 4.50 5.49
N PRO A 77 -16.34 4.93 4.53
CA PRO A 77 -16.33 6.32 4.06
C PRO A 77 -16.56 7.32 5.21
N ASP A 78 -15.86 8.45 5.16
CA ASP A 78 -15.91 9.44 6.25
C ASP A 78 -17.30 10.05 6.44
N ASP A 79 -18.08 10.19 5.36
CA ASP A 79 -19.47 10.67 5.45
C ASP A 79 -20.36 9.71 6.23
N ASN A 80 -20.15 8.40 6.08
CA ASN A 80 -20.84 7.39 6.88
C ASN A 80 -20.37 7.43 8.34
N ALA A 81 -19.07 7.60 8.57
CA ALA A 81 -18.50 7.66 9.91
C ALA A 81 -19.03 8.86 10.73
N ARG A 82 -19.27 10.01 10.08
CA ARG A 82 -19.83 11.21 10.72
C ARG A 82 -21.25 11.04 11.26
N LEU A 83 -22.01 10.07 10.75
CA LEU A 83 -23.37 9.77 11.22
C LEU A 83 -23.36 9.01 12.56
N VAL A 84 -22.21 8.51 13.01
CA VAL A 84 -22.11 7.70 14.21
C VAL A 84 -21.88 8.58 15.43
N GLU A 85 -22.90 8.65 16.28
CA GLU A 85 -22.75 9.23 17.62
C GLU A 85 -22.06 8.20 18.55
N ILE A 86 -20.93 8.60 19.12
CA ILE A 86 -20.12 7.79 20.04
C ILE A 86 -20.61 8.01 21.48
N ASP A 87 -21.13 6.95 22.09
CA ASP A 87 -21.41 6.90 23.52
C ASP A 87 -20.44 5.95 24.21
N THR A 88 -19.48 6.52 24.96
CA THR A 88 -18.46 5.76 25.71
C THR A 88 -19.05 5.01 26.90
N ARG A 89 -20.23 5.40 27.39
CA ARG A 89 -20.93 4.72 28.49
C ARG A 89 -21.73 3.52 27.98
N ASN A 90 -22.07 3.51 26.69
CA ASN A 90 -22.79 2.42 26.05
C ASN A 90 -22.04 1.88 24.82
N PRO A 91 -20.98 1.07 25.03
CA PRO A 91 -20.17 0.53 23.94
C PRO A 91 -20.97 -0.41 23.02
N VAL A 92 -22.03 -1.06 23.53
CA VAL A 92 -22.87 -1.96 22.71
C VAL A 92 -23.67 -1.16 21.67
N LEU A 93 -24.33 -0.07 22.10
CA LEU A 93 -25.07 0.81 21.19
C LEU A 93 -24.13 1.48 20.17
N THR A 94 -22.97 1.95 20.63
CA THR A 94 -21.94 2.52 19.74
C THR A 94 -21.53 1.51 18.65
N ARG A 95 -21.29 0.24 19.00
CA ARG A 95 -21.01 -0.80 17.99
C ARG A 95 -22.16 -1.01 17.02
N GLN A 96 -23.40 -1.06 17.49
CA GLN A 96 -24.58 -1.20 16.63
C GLN A 96 -24.69 -0.05 15.61
N ARG A 97 -24.40 1.19 16.03
CA ARG A 97 -24.40 2.36 15.14
C ARG A 97 -23.33 2.27 14.05
N TRP A 98 -22.10 1.84 14.40
CA TRP A 98 -21.06 1.59 13.39
C TRP A 98 -21.46 0.51 12.37
N ARG A 99 -22.12 -0.56 12.82
CA ARG A 99 -22.65 -1.59 11.91
C ARG A 99 -23.74 -1.06 11.00
N ALA A 100 -24.64 -0.24 11.52
CA ALA A 100 -25.74 0.33 10.75
C ALA A 100 -25.25 1.19 9.56
N VAL A 101 -24.07 1.79 9.66
CA VAL A 101 -23.45 2.57 8.58
C VAL A 101 -22.51 1.75 7.67
N GLY A 102 -22.41 0.44 7.90
CA GLY A 102 -21.70 -0.50 7.01
C GLY A 102 -20.33 -0.98 7.48
N ALA A 103 -19.88 -0.62 8.69
CA ALA A 103 -18.63 -1.15 9.23
C ALA A 103 -18.82 -2.58 9.77
N GLN A 104 -17.81 -3.43 9.56
CA GLN A 104 -17.75 -4.79 10.11
C GLN A 104 -16.80 -4.86 11.31
N PHE A 105 -15.72 -4.08 11.26
CA PHE A 105 -14.76 -3.93 12.35
C PHE A 105 -14.56 -2.46 12.68
N ILE A 106 -14.10 -2.17 13.90
CA ILE A 106 -13.61 -0.85 14.30
C ILE A 106 -12.17 -0.96 14.80
N LEU A 107 -11.30 -0.09 14.29
CA LEU A 107 -9.94 0.11 14.80
C LEU A 107 -9.94 1.32 15.71
N ALA A 108 -10.20 1.09 17.00
CA ALA A 108 -10.18 2.13 18.02
C ALA A 108 -8.79 2.24 18.66
N GLY A 109 -8.39 3.43 19.08
CA GLY A 109 -7.07 3.63 19.67
C GLY A 109 -6.84 5.02 20.22
N SER A 110 -5.63 5.26 20.72
CA SER A 110 -5.17 6.55 21.22
C SER A 110 -3.70 6.75 20.88
N LEU A 111 -3.31 8.00 20.63
CA LEU A 111 -1.94 8.40 20.34
C LEU A 111 -1.41 9.33 21.44
N ILE A 112 -0.17 9.09 21.85
CA ILE A 112 0.58 9.91 22.80
C ILE A 112 1.95 10.18 22.18
N ALA A 113 2.25 11.43 21.80
CA ALA A 113 3.59 11.80 21.35
C ALA A 113 4.27 12.71 22.39
N ALA A 114 5.20 12.15 23.17
CA ALA A 114 5.89 12.84 24.24
C ALA A 114 7.38 12.94 23.92
N GLY A 115 7.93 14.15 23.93
CA GLY A 115 9.31 14.39 23.51
C GLY A 115 9.55 13.86 22.08
N ASN A 116 10.54 12.98 21.93
CA ASN A 116 10.87 12.35 20.64
C ASN A 116 10.16 11.00 20.42
N GLN A 117 9.13 10.64 21.19
CA GLN A 117 8.55 9.31 21.14
C GLN A 117 7.04 9.34 20.92
N LEU A 118 6.60 8.58 19.91
CA LEU A 118 5.19 8.31 19.64
C LEU A 118 4.82 6.94 20.22
N THR A 119 3.74 6.91 20.99
CA THR A 119 3.10 5.70 21.50
C THR A 119 1.70 5.59 20.92
N VAL A 120 1.36 4.43 20.39
CA VAL A 120 0.07 4.14 19.77
C VAL A 120 -0.52 2.89 20.40
N ASP A 121 -1.67 3.03 21.05
CA ASP A 121 -2.46 1.91 21.56
C ASP A 121 -3.66 1.71 20.63
N VAL A 122 -3.85 0.49 20.11
CA VAL A 122 -4.94 0.17 19.17
C VAL A 122 -5.59 -1.16 19.49
N LYS A 123 -6.89 -1.24 19.19
CA LYS A 123 -7.70 -2.45 19.26
C LYS A 123 -8.56 -2.55 18.00
N LEU A 124 -8.48 -3.70 17.34
CA LEU A 124 -9.40 -4.10 16.29
C LEU A 124 -10.51 -4.92 16.92
N ILE A 125 -11.74 -4.43 16.82
CA ILE A 125 -12.91 -5.03 17.47
C ILE A 125 -13.88 -5.48 16.39
N ASP A 126 -14.30 -6.74 16.45
CA ASP A 126 -15.41 -7.26 15.64
C ASP A 126 -16.71 -6.59 16.13
N LEU A 127 -17.39 -5.87 15.25
CA LEU A 127 -18.57 -5.13 15.65
C LEU A 127 -19.78 -6.05 15.94
N THR A 128 -19.80 -7.26 15.38
CA THR A 128 -20.85 -8.26 15.58
C THR A 128 -20.69 -8.93 16.95
N SER A 129 -19.58 -9.63 17.19
CA SER A 129 -19.37 -10.35 18.46
C SER A 129 -18.97 -9.41 19.61
N GLY A 130 -18.24 -8.34 19.30
CA GLY A 130 -17.62 -7.46 20.31
C GLY A 130 -16.26 -7.95 20.78
N GLU A 131 -15.76 -9.04 20.21
CA GLU A 131 -14.45 -9.58 20.54
C GLU A 131 -13.32 -8.72 19.96
N VAL A 132 -12.19 -8.73 20.66
CA VAL A 132 -10.97 -8.06 20.21
C VAL A 132 -10.19 -9.01 19.32
N ALA A 133 -10.19 -8.76 18.02
CA ALA A 133 -9.44 -9.54 17.03
C ALA A 133 -7.94 -9.22 17.07
N LEU A 134 -7.58 -7.99 17.46
CA LEU A 134 -6.19 -7.56 17.61
C LEU A 134 -6.10 -6.49 18.70
N ALA A 135 -5.08 -6.57 19.55
CA ALA A 135 -4.67 -5.47 20.43
C ALA A 135 -3.16 -5.25 20.31
N ARG A 136 -2.74 -4.00 20.20
CA ARG A 136 -1.33 -3.62 20.08
C ARG A 136 -1.03 -2.34 20.81
N ARG A 137 0.18 -2.29 21.35
CA ARG A 137 0.87 -1.08 21.79
C ARG A 137 2.16 -0.98 21.01
N LEU A 138 2.28 0.06 20.20
CA LEU A 138 3.46 0.36 19.40
C LEU A 138 4.13 1.60 19.95
N GLN A 139 5.46 1.61 19.93
CA GLN A 139 6.23 2.74 20.41
C GLN A 139 7.48 2.91 19.55
N ALA A 140 7.72 4.12 19.03
CA ALA A 140 8.94 4.44 18.30
C ALA A 140 9.26 5.92 18.38
N ALA A 141 10.43 6.31 17.88
CA ALA A 141 10.77 7.71 17.74
C ALA A 141 9.84 8.42 16.75
N ASN A 142 9.58 9.72 16.94
CA ASN A 142 8.68 10.51 16.08
C ASN A 142 8.97 10.38 14.57
N PRO A 143 10.25 10.37 14.10
CA PRO A 143 10.57 10.18 12.68
C PRO A 143 10.15 8.82 12.10
N LEU A 144 9.86 7.83 12.95
CA LEU A 144 9.46 6.48 12.55
C LEU A 144 7.93 6.28 12.57
N ALA A 145 7.15 7.34 12.75
CA ALA A 145 5.69 7.27 12.84
C ALA A 145 5.04 6.57 11.62
N ALA A 146 5.46 6.90 10.40
CA ALA A 146 4.98 6.22 9.20
C ALA A 146 5.35 4.71 9.19
N THR A 147 6.58 4.37 9.58
CA THR A 147 7.02 2.97 9.71
C THR A 147 6.17 2.19 10.73
N MET A 148 5.78 2.82 11.84
CA MET A 148 4.85 2.21 12.79
C MET A 148 3.48 1.93 12.15
N ALA A 149 2.97 2.86 11.33
CA ALA A 149 1.70 2.69 10.62
C ALA A 149 1.76 1.53 9.63
N HIS A 150 2.80 1.43 8.80
CA HIS A 150 3.01 0.31 7.88
C HIS A 150 3.11 -1.03 8.61
N THR A 151 3.76 -1.04 9.77
CA THR A 151 3.84 -2.23 10.63
C THR A 151 2.45 -2.65 11.12
N LEU A 152 1.65 -1.71 11.61
CA LEU A 152 0.28 -2.00 12.04
C LEU A 152 -0.59 -2.47 10.87
N ALA A 153 -0.53 -1.80 9.72
CA ALA A 153 -1.28 -2.19 8.53
C ALA A 153 -0.94 -3.63 8.10
N ASN A 154 0.34 -4.04 8.20
CA ASN A 154 0.76 -5.40 7.89
C ASN A 154 0.11 -6.41 8.85
N GLU A 155 0.01 -6.08 10.13
CA GLU A 155 -0.66 -6.92 11.12
C GLU A 155 -2.18 -6.99 10.90
N LEU A 156 -2.81 -5.87 10.57
CA LEU A 156 -4.25 -5.84 10.25
C LEU A 156 -4.57 -6.73 9.05
N VAL A 157 -3.78 -6.66 7.98
CA VAL A 157 -3.94 -7.59 6.83
C VAL A 157 -3.69 -9.04 7.25
N ARG A 158 -2.75 -9.30 8.15
CA ARG A 158 -2.46 -10.65 8.66
C ARG A 158 -3.63 -11.26 9.42
N VAL A 159 -4.38 -10.48 10.18
CA VAL A 159 -5.57 -10.97 10.91
C VAL A 159 -6.55 -11.66 9.96
N PHE A 160 -6.73 -11.13 8.74
CA PHE A 160 -7.73 -11.63 7.80
C PHE A 160 -7.19 -12.56 6.72
N THR A 161 -5.91 -12.46 6.38
CA THR A 161 -5.29 -13.23 5.29
C THR A 161 -4.34 -14.32 5.77
N GLY A 162 -3.98 -14.32 7.06
CA GLY A 162 -2.91 -15.16 7.61
C GLY A 162 -1.49 -14.75 7.20
N ARG A 163 -1.34 -13.70 6.36
CA ARG A 163 -0.04 -13.21 5.85
C ARG A 163 0.11 -11.71 6.09
N PRO A 164 1.32 -11.21 6.40
CA PRO A 164 1.51 -9.77 6.49
C PRO A 164 1.20 -9.08 5.16
N GLY A 165 0.75 -7.83 5.25
CA GLY A 165 0.68 -6.94 4.08
C GLY A 165 2.07 -6.62 3.49
N PRO A 166 2.10 -5.94 2.34
CA PRO A 166 3.34 -5.55 1.67
C PRO A 166 3.83 -4.15 2.09
N PHE A 167 3.28 -3.51 3.13
CA PHE A 167 3.45 -2.06 3.39
C PHE A 167 4.88 -1.64 3.76
N LEU A 168 5.73 -2.58 4.15
CA LEU A 168 7.16 -2.36 4.42
C LEU A 168 8.07 -2.86 3.28
N SER A 169 7.48 -3.38 2.20
CA SER A 169 8.23 -3.95 1.07
C SER A 169 8.75 -2.86 0.14
N ARG A 170 9.68 -3.27 -0.74
CA ARG A 170 10.22 -2.45 -1.81
C ARG A 170 10.07 -3.19 -3.13
N ILE A 171 9.88 -2.43 -4.20
CA ILE A 171 9.78 -2.93 -5.56
C ILE A 171 11.09 -2.61 -6.27
N ALA A 172 11.77 -3.64 -6.78
CA ALA A 172 12.91 -3.46 -7.69
C ALA A 172 12.43 -3.48 -9.14
N PHE A 173 12.92 -2.56 -9.97
CA PHE A 173 12.54 -2.42 -11.36
C PHE A 173 13.70 -1.86 -12.21
N ILE A 174 13.62 -1.99 -13.53
CA ILE A 174 14.59 -1.38 -14.45
C ILE A 174 14.01 -0.06 -14.97
N SER A 175 14.81 0.99 -14.99
CA SER A 175 14.42 2.28 -15.58
C SER A 175 15.62 2.97 -16.22
N ASP A 176 15.36 3.59 -17.37
CA ASP A 176 16.29 4.40 -18.16
C ASP A 176 16.09 5.91 -17.96
N ARG A 177 15.37 6.31 -16.90
CA ARG A 177 15.05 7.73 -16.61
C ARG A 177 16.26 8.65 -16.45
N THR A 178 17.45 8.10 -16.17
CA THR A 178 18.72 8.83 -16.09
C THR A 178 19.60 8.64 -17.34
N GLY A 179 19.03 8.14 -18.44
CA GLY A 179 19.65 8.01 -19.76
C GLY A 179 20.26 6.63 -20.05
N ASN A 180 20.44 5.77 -19.05
CA ASN A 180 20.82 4.38 -19.23
C ASN A 180 19.91 3.48 -18.40
N LYS A 181 19.66 2.27 -18.89
CA LYS A 181 18.96 1.25 -18.11
C LYS A 181 19.77 0.90 -16.87
N GLU A 182 19.13 1.05 -15.72
CA GLU A 182 19.70 0.76 -14.41
C GLU A 182 18.64 0.06 -13.55
N VAL A 183 19.08 -0.63 -12.50
CA VAL A 183 18.20 -1.15 -11.46
C VAL A 183 17.85 -0.01 -10.51
N TRP A 184 16.56 0.10 -10.22
CA TRP A 184 15.97 1.02 -9.28
C TRP A 184 15.20 0.24 -8.23
N ILE A 185 15.07 0.85 -7.06
CA ILE A 185 14.17 0.40 -6.01
C ILE A 185 13.20 1.53 -5.67
N MET A 186 11.96 1.20 -5.33
CA MET A 186 11.00 2.13 -4.77
C MET A 186 10.23 1.46 -3.64
N ARG A 187 9.51 2.24 -2.85
CA ARG A 187 8.59 1.71 -1.84
C ARG A 187 7.38 1.05 -2.49
N TRP A 188 6.67 0.23 -1.71
CA TRP A 188 5.50 -0.51 -2.17
C TRP A 188 4.38 0.38 -2.76
N ASP A 189 4.27 1.61 -2.24
CA ASP A 189 3.32 2.66 -2.63
C ASP A 189 3.76 3.44 -3.89
N GLY A 190 4.91 3.08 -4.47
CA GLY A 190 5.52 3.79 -5.61
C GLY A 190 6.35 5.02 -5.22
N GLY A 191 6.45 5.34 -3.93
CA GLY A 191 7.25 6.45 -3.42
C GLY A 191 8.76 6.16 -3.37
N GLU A 192 9.55 7.22 -3.19
CA GLU A 192 11.01 7.16 -2.99
C GLU A 192 11.79 6.31 -4.02
N PRO A 193 11.67 6.54 -5.34
CA PRO A 193 12.48 5.83 -6.32
C PRO A 193 13.97 6.19 -6.18
N GLN A 194 14.81 5.17 -5.98
CA GLN A 194 16.25 5.29 -5.84
C GLN A 194 16.98 4.40 -6.85
N GLN A 195 17.96 4.96 -7.54
CA GLN A 195 18.86 4.21 -8.43
C GLN A 195 19.82 3.36 -7.59
N LEU A 196 19.90 2.06 -7.89
CA LEU A 196 20.75 1.11 -7.17
C LEU A 196 22.05 0.79 -7.92
N THR A 197 22.04 0.84 -9.26
CA THR A 197 23.20 0.55 -10.11
C THR A 197 23.58 1.75 -10.97
N SER A 198 24.82 1.80 -11.45
CA SER A 198 25.33 2.86 -12.34
C SER A 198 26.23 2.31 -13.46
N HIS A 199 25.93 1.10 -13.93
CA HIS A 199 26.77 0.33 -14.86
C HIS A 199 26.61 0.72 -16.33
N ARG A 200 25.57 1.48 -16.68
CA ARG A 200 25.24 1.94 -18.05
C ARG A 200 25.10 0.81 -19.08
N SER A 201 24.72 -0.39 -18.65
CA SER A 201 24.75 -1.60 -19.50
C SER A 201 23.71 -2.68 -19.16
N ILE A 202 22.69 -2.35 -18.34
CA ILE A 202 21.63 -3.31 -17.95
C ILE A 202 20.58 -3.47 -19.05
#